data_AF-A0A084U7X6-F1
#
_entry.id   AF-A0A084U7X6-F1
#
_cell.length_a   1.000
_cell.length_b   1.000
_cell.length_c   1.000
_cell.angle_alpha   90.00
_cell.angle_beta   90.00
_cell.angle_gamma   90.00
#
_symmetry.space_group_name_H-M   'P 1'
#
loop_
_entity.id
_entity.type
_entity.pdbx_description
1 polymer ?
#
loop_
_entity_poly.entity_id
_entity_poly.type
_entity_poly.pdbx_seq_one_letter_code
_entity_poly.pdbx_strand_id
1 'polypeptide(L)'
;MDNQVWARDPKQFFKSLFEAAVAAADPERTIRAFLPQKPKGRTIVIGAGKGAAQMAAAFEKAWDGPLEGAVVTRYGYAAPTERIEVLEASHPVPDQPGLEASARMMSLVENLSEDDLVVALVCGGGSALLPAPAGDLTLEDEIAVNEALLASGAPISAMNTVRKHISRIKGGRLAAAAHPARVVSLVVSDIPGDDPALVSSGPTVPNNATREDALAIIEAYGMKLPERVMQHLQSDAANAPLPDDSCFSRNEVHVIASAARSLEAAAKLAAEQGLKAHILSDSIEGEAREVARVHGAIAREVAVNDRPFQRPALILSGGETTVTITGKGGRGGRNSEFLLGLALEIEGQDGIHAFAADTDGIDGSEDNAGAFADGSTVSRLRAASHDPKVLLARHDSWGAFDAVGDIYAPGPTGTNVNDLRAILIT
;
A
#
# COMPACT_ATOMS: atom_id res chain seq x y z
N MET A 1 23.17 16.16 -24.70
CA MET A 1 23.38 16.12 -23.24
C MET A 1 23.08 17.46 -22.59
N ASP A 2 23.49 18.59 -23.16
CA ASP A 2 23.27 19.90 -22.52
C ASP A 2 21.83 20.29 -22.22
N ASN A 3 20.77 19.70 -22.81
CA ASN A 3 19.38 20.13 -22.61
C ASN A 3 18.52 19.21 -21.72
N GLN A 4 19.15 18.26 -21.01
CA GLN A 4 18.43 17.26 -20.20
C GLN A 4 18.28 17.73 -18.75
N VAL A 5 17.04 17.87 -18.28
CA VAL A 5 16.71 18.37 -16.92
C VAL A 5 17.36 17.53 -15.83
N TRP A 6 17.33 16.20 -16.00
CA TRP A 6 17.94 15.26 -15.05
C TRP A 6 19.44 15.46 -14.82
N ALA A 7 20.18 16.02 -15.78
CA ALA A 7 21.61 16.31 -15.63
C ALA A 7 21.89 17.66 -14.97
N ARG A 8 20.99 18.64 -15.14
CA ARG A 8 21.15 20.02 -14.63
C ARG A 8 20.56 20.19 -13.23
N ASP A 9 19.41 19.58 -12.99
CA ASP A 9 18.65 19.67 -11.76
C ASP A 9 18.01 18.30 -11.44
N PRO A 10 18.78 17.36 -10.87
CA PRO A 10 18.28 16.05 -10.48
C PRO A 10 17.07 16.14 -9.54
N LYS A 11 17.02 17.12 -8.64
CA LYS A 11 15.92 17.29 -7.69
C LYS A 11 14.62 17.63 -8.42
N GLN A 12 14.65 18.58 -9.35
CA GLN A 12 13.47 18.91 -10.15
C GLN A 12 13.02 17.74 -11.03
N PHE A 13 13.97 16.97 -11.57
CA PHE A 13 13.65 15.76 -12.30
C PHE A 13 12.94 14.72 -11.41
N PHE A 14 13.46 14.43 -10.22
CA PHE A 14 12.81 13.51 -9.28
C PHE A 14 11.41 13.95 -8.88
N LYS A 15 11.18 15.26 -8.66
CA LYS A 15 9.84 15.80 -8.41
C LYS A 15 8.89 15.49 -9.57
N SER A 16 9.32 15.67 -10.81
CA SER A 16 8.50 15.34 -11.99
C SER A 16 8.18 13.84 -12.10
N LEU A 17 9.13 12.97 -11.72
CA LEU A 17 8.88 11.52 -11.65
C LEU A 17 7.83 11.19 -10.58
N PHE A 18 7.93 11.81 -9.40
CA PHE A 18 6.96 11.65 -8.32
C PHE A 18 5.56 12.14 -8.72
N GLU A 19 5.46 13.32 -9.34
CA GLU A 19 4.20 13.85 -9.86
C GLU A 19 3.57 12.92 -10.91
N ALA A 20 4.38 12.35 -11.82
CA ALA A 20 3.89 11.39 -12.81
C ALA A 20 3.40 10.07 -12.16
N ALA A 21 4.12 9.57 -11.17
CA ALA A 21 3.74 8.39 -10.40
C ALA A 21 2.41 8.62 -9.64
N VAL A 22 2.30 9.71 -8.89
CA VAL A 22 1.08 10.09 -8.15
C VAL A 22 -0.09 10.30 -9.12
N ALA A 23 0.13 10.98 -10.24
CA ALA A 23 -0.92 11.24 -11.23
C ALA A 23 -1.46 9.95 -11.89
N ALA A 24 -0.66 8.88 -11.95
CA ALA A 24 -1.09 7.58 -12.45
C ALA A 24 -1.98 6.82 -11.45
N ALA A 25 -1.88 7.15 -10.15
CA ALA A 25 -2.68 6.59 -9.07
C ALA A 25 -3.76 7.54 -8.54
N ASP A 26 -4.00 8.68 -9.21
CA ASP A 26 -4.99 9.67 -8.83
C ASP A 26 -6.41 9.05 -8.83
N PRO A 27 -7.13 9.03 -7.69
CA PRO A 27 -8.44 8.40 -7.60
C PRO A 27 -9.49 9.03 -8.52
N GLU A 28 -9.46 10.35 -8.75
CA GLU A 28 -10.45 11.00 -9.61
C GLU A 28 -10.27 10.61 -11.09
N ARG A 29 -9.03 10.49 -11.55
CA ARG A 29 -8.71 10.05 -12.91
C ARG A 29 -9.01 8.57 -13.10
N THR A 30 -8.52 7.74 -12.18
CA THR A 30 -8.62 6.29 -12.27
C THR A 30 -10.08 5.85 -12.14
N ILE A 31 -10.83 6.32 -11.14
CA ILE A 31 -12.24 5.94 -10.97
C ILE A 31 -13.10 6.34 -12.17
N ARG A 32 -12.91 7.55 -12.74
CA ARG A 32 -13.67 7.98 -13.93
C ARG A 32 -13.51 7.04 -15.12
N ALA A 33 -12.32 6.45 -15.29
CA ALA A 33 -12.05 5.52 -16.38
C ALA A 33 -12.74 4.15 -16.20
N PHE A 34 -13.15 3.80 -14.97
CA PHE A 34 -13.71 2.50 -14.61
C PHE A 34 -15.12 2.58 -14.00
N LEU A 35 -15.85 3.67 -14.25
CA LEU A 35 -17.23 3.79 -13.76
C LEU A 35 -18.12 2.68 -14.35
N PRO A 36 -18.84 1.92 -13.51
CA PRO A 36 -19.76 0.91 -14.00
C PRO A 36 -21.00 1.53 -14.63
N GLN A 37 -21.73 0.72 -15.40
CA GLN A 37 -23.06 1.10 -15.87
C GLN A 37 -24.01 1.29 -14.68
N LYS A 38 -24.79 2.37 -14.71
CA LYS A 38 -25.80 2.66 -13.67
C LYS A 38 -26.85 1.53 -13.58
N PRO A 39 -27.21 1.07 -12.37
CA PRO A 39 -28.28 0.10 -12.15
C PRO A 39 -29.67 0.68 -12.46
N LYS A 40 -30.69 -0.17 -12.46
CA LYS A 40 -32.09 0.28 -12.41
C LYS A 40 -32.52 0.59 -10.97
N GLY A 41 -32.01 -0.17 -10.02
CA GLY A 41 -32.23 -0.04 -8.59
C GLY A 41 -31.21 0.90 -7.94
N ARG A 42 -30.80 0.54 -6.72
CA ARG A 42 -29.90 1.33 -5.87
C ARG A 42 -28.44 1.15 -6.28
N THR A 43 -27.65 2.19 -6.03
CA THR A 43 -26.18 2.13 -6.07
C THR A 43 -25.66 2.22 -4.64
N ILE A 44 -25.00 1.16 -4.20
CA ILE A 44 -24.43 1.06 -2.85
C ILE A 44 -22.92 1.08 -2.96
N VAL A 45 -22.27 2.02 -2.30
CA VAL A 45 -20.81 2.11 -2.26
C VAL A 45 -20.31 1.55 -0.94
N ILE A 46 -19.44 0.56 -0.99
CA ILE A 46 -18.75 -0.01 0.17
C ILE A 46 -17.25 0.10 -0.04
N GLY A 47 -16.45 0.07 1.02
CA GLY A 47 -15.00 0.11 0.84
C GLY A 47 -14.20 0.09 2.13
N ALA A 48 -12.94 -0.29 2.02
CA ALA A 48 -12.00 -0.25 3.12
C ALA A 48 -10.54 -0.16 2.66
N GLY A 49 -9.74 0.49 3.48
CA GLY A 49 -8.30 0.64 3.32
C GLY A 49 -7.84 2.08 3.60
N LYS A 50 -6.51 2.27 3.64
CA LYS A 50 -5.86 3.55 3.99
C LYS A 50 -6.34 4.73 3.11
N GLY A 51 -6.69 4.47 1.85
CA GLY A 51 -7.17 5.46 0.88
C GLY A 51 -8.66 5.39 0.53
N ALA A 52 -9.46 4.59 1.26
CA ALA A 52 -10.85 4.35 0.89
C ALA A 52 -11.73 5.60 0.98
N ALA A 53 -11.44 6.52 1.91
CA ALA A 53 -12.17 7.78 2.03
C ALA A 53 -11.94 8.71 0.82
N GLN A 54 -10.70 8.78 0.32
CA GLN A 54 -10.34 9.56 -0.87
C GLN A 54 -10.96 8.94 -2.12
N MET A 55 -10.96 7.61 -2.23
CA MET A 55 -11.66 6.90 -3.30
C MET A 55 -13.17 7.17 -3.26
N ALA A 56 -13.80 7.18 -2.08
CA ALA A 56 -15.21 7.49 -1.91
C ALA A 56 -15.53 8.91 -2.37
N ALA A 57 -14.77 9.91 -1.91
CA ALA A 57 -14.94 11.30 -2.32
C ALA A 57 -14.77 11.48 -3.85
N ALA A 58 -13.79 10.81 -4.45
CA ALA A 58 -13.59 10.81 -5.89
C ALA A 58 -14.75 10.13 -6.65
N PHE A 59 -15.26 9.01 -6.13
CA PHE A 59 -16.40 8.30 -6.70
C PHE A 59 -17.67 9.16 -6.65
N GLU A 60 -17.98 9.82 -5.54
CA GLU A 60 -19.15 10.70 -5.43
C GLU A 60 -19.15 11.84 -6.45
N LYS A 61 -17.99 12.44 -6.70
CA LYS A 61 -17.81 13.51 -7.71
C LYS A 61 -17.93 12.99 -9.14
N ALA A 62 -17.60 11.73 -9.36
CA ALA A 62 -17.63 11.09 -10.67
C ALA A 62 -19.01 10.48 -10.99
N TRP A 63 -19.76 10.07 -9.97
CA TRP A 63 -21.05 9.39 -10.10
C TRP A 63 -22.22 10.35 -10.23
N ASP A 64 -22.80 10.36 -11.43
CA ASP A 64 -23.97 11.17 -11.78
C ASP A 64 -25.29 10.42 -11.47
N GLY A 65 -25.54 10.10 -10.20
CA GLY A 65 -26.75 9.38 -9.81
C GLY A 65 -26.94 9.32 -8.30
N PRO A 66 -28.11 8.86 -7.83
CA PRO A 66 -28.31 8.57 -6.42
C PRO A 66 -27.36 7.43 -6.00
N LEU A 67 -26.76 7.59 -4.83
CA LEU A 67 -25.92 6.59 -4.18
C LEU A 67 -26.10 6.70 -2.67
N GLU A 68 -25.89 5.58 -1.99
CA GLU A 68 -25.73 5.48 -0.54
C GLU A 68 -24.54 4.57 -0.25
N GLY A 69 -23.99 4.59 0.96
CA GLY A 69 -22.85 3.72 1.24
C GLY A 69 -22.09 4.06 2.50
N ALA A 70 -21.06 3.27 2.76
CA ALA A 70 -20.09 3.55 3.81
C ALA A 70 -18.70 3.04 3.40
N VAL A 71 -17.65 3.72 3.83
CA VAL A 71 -16.26 3.26 3.69
C VAL A 71 -15.50 3.36 5.02
N VAL A 72 -14.46 2.54 5.19
CA VAL A 72 -13.64 2.53 6.41
C VAL A 72 -12.20 2.92 6.10
N THR A 73 -11.67 3.90 6.84
CA THR A 73 -10.26 4.34 6.77
C THR A 73 -9.61 4.36 8.15
N ARG A 74 -8.32 4.73 8.23
CA ARG A 74 -7.58 4.91 9.49
C ARG A 74 -7.93 6.23 10.18
N TYR A 75 -7.84 6.28 11.51
CA TYR A 75 -8.08 7.50 12.29
C TYR A 75 -7.27 8.70 11.81
N GLY A 76 -7.95 9.83 11.62
CA GLY A 76 -7.37 11.09 11.16
C GLY A 76 -7.23 11.22 9.65
N TYR A 77 -7.72 10.24 8.88
CA TYR A 77 -7.61 10.20 7.42
C TYR A 77 -8.96 10.20 6.70
N ALA A 78 -10.04 10.50 7.42
CA ALA A 78 -11.34 10.78 6.81
C ALA A 78 -11.24 11.88 5.74
N ALA A 79 -12.04 11.73 4.69
CA ALA A 79 -12.19 12.70 3.62
C ALA A 79 -13.66 13.17 3.57
N PRO A 80 -13.92 14.45 3.22
CA PRO A 80 -15.27 14.95 3.12
C PRO A 80 -16.03 14.26 1.98
N THR A 81 -17.21 13.74 2.32
CA THR A 81 -18.18 13.08 1.44
C THR A 81 -19.57 13.62 1.76
N GLU A 82 -20.48 13.58 0.80
CA GLU A 82 -21.85 14.10 0.96
C GLU A 82 -22.88 13.01 1.26
N ARG A 83 -22.69 11.80 0.73
CA ARG A 83 -23.68 10.72 0.69
C ARG A 83 -23.14 9.37 1.19
N ILE A 84 -21.83 9.16 1.13
CA ILE A 84 -21.12 7.99 1.65
C ILE A 84 -20.68 8.27 3.08
N GLU A 85 -21.04 7.41 4.02
CA GLU A 85 -20.56 7.47 5.40
C GLU A 85 -19.07 7.12 5.47
N VAL A 86 -18.25 7.95 6.12
CA VAL A 86 -16.81 7.65 6.34
C VAL A 86 -16.60 7.26 7.80
N LEU A 87 -16.26 5.99 8.01
CA LEU A 87 -15.94 5.40 9.30
C LEU A 87 -14.43 5.33 9.49
N GLU A 88 -13.98 5.43 10.74
CA GLU A 88 -12.57 5.33 11.09
C GLU A 88 -12.34 4.17 12.08
N ALA A 89 -11.26 3.42 11.87
CA ALA A 89 -10.87 2.30 12.71
C ALA A 89 -9.34 2.20 12.87
N SER A 90 -8.89 1.36 13.79
CA SER A 90 -7.47 1.15 14.06
C SER A 90 -6.77 0.30 12.98
N HIS A 91 -5.53 0.69 12.66
CA HIS A 91 -4.59 -0.05 11.84
C HIS A 91 -3.19 0.11 12.44
N PRO A 92 -2.36 -0.95 12.55
CA PRO A 92 -2.50 -2.26 11.93
C PRO A 92 -3.20 -3.33 12.78
N VAL A 93 -3.57 -3.02 14.02
CA VAL A 93 -4.28 -3.95 14.91
C VAL A 93 -5.76 -3.60 14.94
N PRO A 94 -6.68 -4.57 14.72
CA PRO A 94 -8.12 -4.32 14.72
C PRO A 94 -8.66 -3.83 16.06
N ASP A 95 -9.76 -3.09 16.03
CA ASP A 95 -10.44 -2.55 17.21
C ASP A 95 -11.98 -2.66 17.11
N GLN A 96 -12.65 -2.22 18.17
CA GLN A 96 -14.11 -2.28 18.28
C GLN A 96 -14.83 -1.42 17.22
N PRO A 97 -14.41 -0.18 16.92
CA PRO A 97 -14.95 0.59 15.79
C PRO A 97 -14.82 -0.13 14.44
N GLY A 98 -13.71 -0.84 14.18
CA GLY A 98 -13.58 -1.67 12.98
C GLY A 98 -14.61 -2.81 12.91
N LEU A 99 -14.94 -3.42 14.04
CA LEU A 99 -15.95 -4.49 14.12
C LEU A 99 -17.36 -3.94 13.82
N GLU A 100 -17.69 -2.78 14.37
CA GLU A 100 -18.94 -2.08 14.11
C GLU A 100 -19.04 -1.65 12.63
N ALA A 101 -17.94 -1.16 12.07
CA ALA A 101 -17.86 -0.79 10.66
C ALA A 101 -18.05 -2.02 9.74
N SER A 102 -17.50 -3.17 10.10
CA SER A 102 -17.72 -4.43 9.37
C SER A 102 -19.18 -4.88 9.40
N ALA A 103 -19.84 -4.76 10.56
CA ALA A 103 -21.28 -5.03 10.68
C ALA A 103 -22.09 -4.05 9.82
N ARG A 104 -21.70 -2.78 9.78
CA ARG A 104 -22.31 -1.76 8.92
C ARG A 104 -22.18 -2.12 7.43
N MET A 105 -20.98 -2.52 6.98
CA MET A 105 -20.77 -2.96 5.58
C MET A 105 -21.67 -4.14 5.21
N MET A 106 -21.75 -5.15 6.06
CA MET A 106 -22.62 -6.31 5.83
C MET A 106 -24.09 -5.88 5.71
N SER A 107 -24.56 -5.02 6.62
CA SER A 107 -25.95 -4.53 6.59
C SER A 107 -26.32 -3.78 5.30
N LEU A 108 -25.35 -3.09 4.69
CA LEU A 108 -25.57 -2.33 3.44
C LEU A 108 -25.73 -3.23 2.23
N VAL A 109 -25.11 -4.41 2.24
CA VAL A 109 -25.12 -5.33 1.09
C VAL A 109 -26.12 -6.47 1.24
N GLU A 110 -26.80 -6.59 2.37
CA GLU A 110 -27.85 -7.59 2.56
C GLU A 110 -29.18 -7.15 1.91
N ASN A 111 -30.00 -8.13 1.50
CA ASN A 111 -31.34 -7.93 0.94
C ASN A 111 -31.39 -7.05 -0.32
N LEU A 112 -30.39 -7.21 -1.20
CA LEU A 112 -30.37 -6.56 -2.51
C LEU A 112 -31.09 -7.40 -3.57
N SER A 113 -31.35 -6.78 -4.71
CA SER A 113 -31.98 -7.38 -5.88
C SER A 113 -31.03 -7.38 -7.09
N GLU A 114 -31.40 -8.10 -8.15
CA GLU A 114 -30.62 -8.15 -9.39
C GLU A 114 -30.51 -6.78 -10.09
N ASP A 115 -31.43 -5.86 -9.78
CA ASP A 115 -31.48 -4.51 -10.32
C ASP A 115 -30.56 -3.54 -9.55
N ASP A 116 -30.03 -3.92 -8.39
CA ASP A 116 -29.10 -3.12 -7.58
C ASP A 116 -27.62 -3.31 -8.01
N LEU A 117 -26.78 -2.32 -7.69
CA LEU A 117 -25.34 -2.34 -7.90
C LEU A 117 -24.61 -2.07 -6.59
N VAL A 118 -23.61 -2.89 -6.30
CA VAL A 118 -22.60 -2.61 -5.27
C VAL A 118 -21.30 -2.20 -5.96
N VAL A 119 -20.74 -1.05 -5.58
CA VAL A 119 -19.40 -0.63 -5.97
C VAL A 119 -18.48 -0.74 -4.77
N ALA A 120 -17.46 -1.58 -4.87
CA ALA A 120 -16.51 -1.83 -3.80
C ALA A 120 -15.20 -1.07 -4.05
N LEU A 121 -14.85 -0.14 -3.16
CA LEU A 121 -13.63 0.66 -3.20
C LEU A 121 -12.61 0.05 -2.23
N VAL A 122 -11.67 -0.74 -2.76
CA VAL A 122 -10.75 -1.53 -1.94
C VAL A 122 -9.32 -1.06 -2.15
N CYS A 123 -8.59 -0.81 -1.08
CA CYS A 123 -7.16 -0.51 -1.14
C CYS A 123 -6.42 -1.14 0.04
N GLY A 124 -5.10 -1.00 0.09
CA GLY A 124 -4.23 -1.51 1.16
C GLY A 124 -4.68 -1.18 2.59
N GLY A 125 -4.41 -2.09 3.53
CA GLY A 125 -4.69 -1.91 4.96
C GLY A 125 -6.11 -2.27 5.45
N GLY A 126 -7.04 -2.61 4.55
CA GLY A 126 -8.42 -2.96 4.94
C GLY A 126 -8.56 -4.24 5.77
N SER A 127 -7.56 -5.14 5.78
CA SER A 127 -7.62 -6.38 6.57
C SER A 127 -7.79 -6.14 8.07
N ALA A 128 -7.14 -5.10 8.61
CA ALA A 128 -7.24 -4.71 10.01
C ALA A 128 -8.41 -3.76 10.29
N LEU A 129 -8.83 -2.98 9.28
CA LEU A 129 -9.96 -2.04 9.38
C LEU A 129 -11.33 -2.74 9.34
N LEU A 130 -11.38 -3.95 8.78
CA LEU A 130 -12.60 -4.78 8.70
C LEU A 130 -12.47 -6.11 9.48
N PRO A 131 -12.30 -6.10 10.81
CA PRO A 131 -12.41 -7.31 11.60
C PRO A 131 -13.84 -7.82 11.57
N ALA A 132 -14.01 -9.09 11.26
CA ALA A 132 -15.33 -9.70 11.13
C ALA A 132 -15.23 -11.19 11.48
N PRO A 133 -15.04 -11.54 12.76
CA PRO A 133 -14.85 -12.93 13.17
C PRO A 133 -16.04 -13.81 12.78
N ALA A 134 -15.78 -15.04 12.33
CA ALA A 134 -16.79 -15.98 11.86
C ALA A 134 -17.48 -16.78 12.98
N GLY A 135 -18.77 -17.06 12.80
CA GLY A 135 -19.57 -17.83 13.76
C GLY A 135 -19.57 -17.21 15.16
N ASP A 136 -19.16 -18.01 16.15
CA ASP A 136 -19.09 -17.61 17.57
C ASP A 136 -17.71 -17.04 17.97
N LEU A 137 -16.81 -16.79 17.00
CA LEU A 137 -15.52 -16.16 17.28
C LEU A 137 -15.72 -14.70 17.71
N THR A 138 -14.84 -14.23 18.60
CA THR A 138 -14.87 -12.85 19.10
C THR A 138 -13.77 -12.00 18.46
N LEU A 139 -13.82 -10.68 18.68
CA LEU A 139 -12.77 -9.77 18.24
C LEU A 139 -11.42 -10.15 18.87
N GLU A 140 -11.41 -10.57 20.13
CA GLU A 140 -10.21 -11.03 20.82
C GLU A 140 -9.60 -12.27 20.15
N ASP A 141 -10.40 -13.17 19.59
CA ASP A 141 -9.89 -14.32 18.84
C ASP A 141 -9.21 -13.88 17.53
N GLU A 142 -9.81 -12.95 16.79
CA GLU A 142 -9.20 -12.41 15.56
C GLU A 142 -7.90 -11.64 15.86
N ILE A 143 -7.86 -10.89 16.96
CA ILE A 143 -6.63 -10.23 17.45
C ILE A 143 -5.56 -11.26 17.81
N ALA A 144 -5.90 -12.31 18.57
CA ALA A 144 -4.95 -13.36 18.94
C ALA A 144 -4.39 -14.10 17.71
N VAL A 145 -5.21 -14.36 16.70
CA VAL A 145 -4.75 -14.93 15.42
C VAL A 145 -3.81 -13.96 14.71
N ASN A 146 -4.14 -12.67 14.67
CA ASN A 146 -3.31 -11.65 14.05
C ASN A 146 -1.91 -11.58 14.69
N GLU A 147 -1.84 -11.60 16.02
CA GLU A 147 -0.57 -11.63 16.76
C GLU A 147 0.24 -12.89 16.46
N ALA A 148 -0.39 -14.06 16.44
CA ALA A 148 0.27 -15.33 16.11
C ALA A 148 0.82 -15.34 14.68
N LEU A 149 0.07 -14.81 13.71
CA LEU A 149 0.50 -14.66 12.33
C LEU A 149 1.73 -13.75 12.22
N LEU A 150 1.71 -12.59 12.88
CA LEU A 150 2.85 -11.65 12.88
C LEU A 150 4.10 -12.26 13.53
N ALA A 151 3.93 -12.99 14.63
CA ALA A 151 5.03 -13.65 15.34
C ALA A 151 5.63 -14.83 14.56
N SER A 152 4.89 -15.41 13.61
CA SER A 152 5.33 -16.61 12.87
C SER A 152 6.38 -16.35 11.79
N GLY A 153 6.53 -15.11 11.33
CA GLY A 153 7.36 -14.78 10.16
C GLY A 153 6.83 -15.34 8.84
N ALA A 154 5.57 -15.79 8.79
CA ALA A 154 4.92 -16.22 7.56
C ALA A 154 4.78 -15.05 6.56
N PRO A 155 4.92 -15.30 5.25
CA PRO A 155 4.70 -14.27 4.24
C PRO A 155 3.24 -13.80 4.26
N ILE A 156 2.99 -12.56 3.83
CA ILE A 156 1.66 -11.93 3.88
C ILE A 156 0.58 -12.74 3.16
N SER A 157 0.92 -13.41 2.06
CA SER A 157 0.02 -14.29 1.33
C SER A 157 -0.49 -15.45 2.19
N ALA A 158 0.41 -16.10 2.94
CA ALA A 158 0.05 -17.18 3.87
C ALA A 158 -0.79 -16.66 5.04
N MET A 159 -0.44 -15.51 5.60
CA MET A 159 -1.22 -14.87 6.65
C MET A 159 -2.65 -14.57 6.18
N ASN A 160 -2.80 -14.05 4.96
CA ASN A 160 -4.09 -13.72 4.37
C ASN A 160 -4.94 -14.98 4.09
N THR A 161 -4.33 -16.11 3.71
CA THR A 161 -5.04 -17.38 3.59
C THR A 161 -5.70 -17.78 4.92
N VAL A 162 -4.95 -17.74 6.04
CA VAL A 162 -5.52 -18.07 7.36
C VAL A 162 -6.63 -17.09 7.76
N ARG A 163 -6.39 -15.77 7.62
CA ARG A 163 -7.37 -14.72 7.98
C ARG A 163 -8.71 -14.87 7.24
N LYS A 164 -8.68 -15.31 5.97
CA LYS A 164 -9.89 -15.51 5.16
C LYS A 164 -10.80 -16.59 5.76
N HIS A 165 -10.24 -17.66 6.30
CA HIS A 165 -11.01 -18.79 6.81
C HIS A 165 -11.53 -18.63 8.24
N ILE A 166 -11.28 -17.48 8.87
CA ILE A 166 -11.84 -17.13 10.18
C ILE A 166 -12.76 -15.90 10.12
N SER A 167 -13.06 -15.40 8.92
CA SER A 167 -13.76 -14.13 8.72
C SER A 167 -15.08 -14.29 7.97
N ARG A 168 -16.06 -13.47 8.32
CA ARG A 168 -17.38 -13.33 7.67
C ARG A 168 -17.35 -12.43 6.44
N ILE A 169 -16.33 -11.59 6.29
CA ILE A 169 -16.29 -10.54 5.26
C ILE A 169 -15.20 -10.80 4.21
N LYS A 170 -14.06 -11.38 4.61
CA LYS A 170 -12.89 -11.62 3.77
C LYS A 170 -13.11 -12.81 2.81
N GLY A 171 -12.32 -12.87 1.74
CA GLY A 171 -12.33 -13.98 0.77
C GLY A 171 -13.61 -14.06 -0.08
N GLY A 172 -14.07 -12.93 -0.61
CA GLY A 172 -15.25 -12.82 -1.46
C GLY A 172 -16.59 -12.84 -0.72
N ARG A 173 -16.60 -13.01 0.61
CA ARG A 173 -17.84 -13.16 1.38
C ARG A 173 -18.71 -11.90 1.40
N LEU A 174 -18.12 -10.70 1.37
CA LEU A 174 -18.89 -9.47 1.27
C LEU A 174 -19.59 -9.36 -0.10
N ALA A 175 -18.92 -9.79 -1.18
CA ALA A 175 -19.55 -9.88 -2.49
C ALA A 175 -20.62 -10.99 -2.55
N ALA A 176 -20.39 -12.12 -1.87
CA ALA A 176 -21.37 -13.19 -1.79
C ALA A 176 -22.63 -12.74 -1.04
N ALA A 177 -22.49 -11.94 0.03
CA ALA A 177 -23.60 -11.36 0.77
C ALA A 177 -24.44 -10.37 -0.07
N ALA A 178 -23.81 -9.70 -1.04
CA ALA A 178 -24.46 -8.80 -1.98
C ALA A 178 -25.36 -9.50 -3.02
N HIS A 179 -25.18 -10.81 -3.23
CA HIS A 179 -25.95 -11.56 -4.21
C HIS A 179 -27.45 -11.49 -3.92
N PRO A 180 -28.32 -11.21 -4.91
CA PRO A 180 -28.08 -11.26 -6.35
C PRO A 180 -27.66 -9.95 -7.04
N ALA A 181 -27.38 -8.88 -6.28
CA ALA A 181 -26.86 -7.65 -6.87
C ALA A 181 -25.50 -7.86 -7.52
N ARG A 182 -25.23 -7.08 -8.57
CA ARG A 182 -23.92 -7.07 -9.22
C ARG A 182 -22.92 -6.32 -8.34
N VAL A 183 -21.72 -6.86 -8.18
CA VAL A 183 -20.61 -6.19 -7.48
C VAL A 183 -19.52 -5.78 -8.48
N VAL A 184 -19.11 -4.51 -8.45
CA VAL A 184 -17.97 -4.00 -9.22
C VAL A 184 -16.90 -3.54 -8.24
N SER A 185 -15.78 -4.25 -8.19
CA SER A 185 -14.66 -3.94 -7.30
C SER A 185 -13.64 -3.07 -8.02
N LEU A 186 -13.41 -1.86 -7.51
CA LEU A 186 -12.35 -0.96 -7.93
C LEU A 186 -11.23 -1.03 -6.89
N VAL A 187 -10.09 -1.59 -7.30
CA VAL A 187 -8.99 -1.96 -6.41
C VAL A 187 -7.78 -1.07 -6.66
N VAL A 188 -7.24 -0.47 -5.60
CA VAL A 188 -5.90 0.13 -5.59
C VAL A 188 -4.96 -0.88 -4.93
N SER A 189 -4.03 -1.41 -5.70
CA SER A 189 -3.13 -2.47 -5.27
C SER A 189 -1.81 -1.92 -4.74
N ASP A 190 -1.48 -2.32 -3.52
CA ASP A 190 -0.21 -2.06 -2.85
C ASP A 190 0.61 -3.35 -2.65
N ILE A 191 0.19 -4.45 -3.28
CA ILE A 191 0.78 -5.77 -3.09
C ILE A 191 1.54 -6.25 -4.35
N PRO A 192 2.48 -7.19 -4.19
CA PRO A 192 3.24 -7.73 -5.31
C PRO A 192 2.33 -8.49 -6.30
N GLY A 193 2.51 -8.24 -7.60
CA GLY A 193 1.80 -8.95 -8.67
C GLY A 193 0.35 -8.52 -8.89
N ASP A 194 -0.12 -7.49 -8.18
CA ASP A 194 -1.44 -6.87 -8.36
C ASP A 194 -2.63 -7.84 -8.27
N ASP A 195 -2.54 -8.92 -7.47
CA ASP A 195 -3.65 -9.85 -7.26
C ASP A 195 -4.77 -9.20 -6.40
N PRO A 196 -5.91 -8.82 -6.99
CA PRO A 196 -6.95 -8.11 -6.25
C PRO A 196 -7.56 -8.95 -5.11
N ALA A 197 -7.43 -10.29 -5.15
CA ALA A 197 -7.95 -11.16 -4.10
C ALA A 197 -7.11 -11.15 -2.82
N LEU A 198 -5.89 -10.60 -2.88
CA LEU A 198 -4.99 -10.47 -1.75
C LEU A 198 -5.08 -9.08 -1.09
N VAL A 199 -5.49 -8.04 -1.84
CA VAL A 199 -5.66 -6.68 -1.31
C VAL A 199 -6.77 -6.68 -0.25
N SER A 200 -6.43 -6.26 0.97
CA SER A 200 -7.36 -6.27 2.12
C SER A 200 -7.99 -7.63 2.41
N SER A 201 -7.28 -8.72 2.07
CA SER A 201 -7.79 -10.10 2.14
C SER A 201 -9.04 -10.34 1.27
N GLY A 202 -9.23 -9.55 0.21
CA GLY A 202 -10.22 -9.73 -0.84
C GLY A 202 -11.65 -9.82 -0.34
N PRO A 203 -12.24 -8.81 0.34
CA PRO A 203 -13.60 -8.90 0.85
C PRO A 203 -14.64 -9.14 -0.25
N THR A 204 -14.41 -8.60 -1.45
CA THR A 204 -15.29 -8.71 -2.61
C THR A 204 -14.71 -9.53 -3.76
N VAL A 205 -13.54 -10.13 -3.56
CA VAL A 205 -12.81 -10.89 -4.57
C VAL A 205 -12.41 -12.27 -3.99
N PRO A 206 -13.03 -13.37 -4.43
CA PRO A 206 -12.71 -14.72 -3.94
C PRO A 206 -11.33 -15.18 -4.43
N ASN A 207 -10.77 -16.20 -3.79
CA ASN A 207 -9.58 -16.90 -4.26
C ASN A 207 -9.71 -18.42 -4.10
N ASN A 208 -8.81 -19.17 -4.73
CA ASN A 208 -8.83 -20.65 -4.70
C ASN A 208 -8.26 -21.27 -3.41
N ALA A 209 -7.80 -20.45 -2.45
CA ALA A 209 -7.22 -21.00 -1.23
C ALA A 209 -8.32 -21.62 -0.37
N THR A 210 -8.07 -22.83 0.14
CA THR A 210 -9.05 -23.58 0.92
C THR A 210 -8.71 -23.56 2.42
N ARG A 211 -9.66 -24.00 3.25
CA ARG A 211 -9.40 -24.14 4.69
C ARG A 211 -8.26 -25.14 4.95
N GLU A 212 -8.09 -26.15 4.10
CA GLU A 212 -7.00 -27.13 4.19
C GLU A 212 -5.64 -26.45 3.96
N ASP A 213 -5.56 -25.49 3.04
CA ASP A 213 -4.36 -24.68 2.86
C ASP A 213 -4.06 -23.85 4.11
N ALA A 214 -5.08 -23.25 4.74
CA ALA A 214 -4.89 -22.52 5.99
C ALA A 214 -4.40 -23.43 7.13
N LEU A 215 -4.97 -24.62 7.28
CA LEU A 215 -4.53 -25.61 8.27
C LEU A 215 -3.08 -26.05 8.01
N ALA A 216 -2.71 -26.30 6.76
CA ALA A 216 -1.35 -26.65 6.37
C ALA A 216 -0.34 -25.52 6.66
N ILE A 217 -0.74 -24.26 6.45
CA ILE A 217 0.07 -23.08 6.82
C ILE A 217 0.26 -23.00 8.33
N ILE A 218 -0.81 -23.16 9.12
CA ILE A 218 -0.74 -23.12 10.58
C ILE A 218 0.24 -24.19 11.10
N GLU A 219 0.17 -25.40 10.55
CA GLU A 219 1.08 -26.49 10.88
C GLU A 219 2.53 -26.20 10.46
N ALA A 220 2.75 -25.77 9.20
CA ALA A 220 4.07 -25.52 8.65
C ALA A 220 4.86 -24.44 9.41
N TYR A 221 4.16 -23.42 9.90
CA TYR A 221 4.75 -22.33 10.69
C TYR A 221 4.65 -22.55 12.21
N GLY A 222 4.10 -23.69 12.65
CA GLY A 222 3.97 -24.02 14.07
C GLY A 222 3.15 -23.01 14.87
N MET A 223 2.14 -22.40 14.24
CA MET A 223 1.35 -21.34 14.85
C MET A 223 0.44 -21.90 15.96
N LYS A 224 0.44 -21.24 17.11
CA LYS A 224 -0.44 -21.61 18.24
C LYS A 224 -1.64 -20.67 18.25
N LEU A 225 -2.76 -21.15 17.72
CA LEU A 225 -4.01 -20.40 17.70
C LEU A 225 -4.94 -20.82 18.87
N PRO A 226 -5.90 -19.97 19.27
CA PRO A 226 -6.91 -20.36 20.26
C PRO A 226 -7.68 -21.62 19.83
N GLU A 227 -8.02 -22.48 20.78
CA GLU A 227 -8.70 -23.75 20.52
C GLU A 227 -10.00 -23.60 19.71
N ARG A 228 -10.81 -22.58 20.04
CA ARG A 228 -12.05 -22.31 19.31
C ARG A 228 -11.83 -21.88 17.85
N VAL A 229 -10.70 -21.23 17.55
CA VAL A 229 -10.32 -20.87 16.18
C VAL A 229 -9.96 -22.13 15.41
N MET A 230 -9.19 -23.04 16.03
CA MET A 230 -8.85 -24.33 15.42
C MET A 230 -10.11 -25.17 15.15
N GLN A 231 -11.06 -25.19 16.08
CA GLN A 231 -12.34 -25.88 15.90
C GLN A 231 -13.16 -25.29 14.73
N HIS A 232 -13.19 -23.95 14.60
CA HIS A 232 -13.83 -23.30 13.47
C HIS A 232 -13.17 -23.71 12.15
N LEU A 233 -11.84 -23.62 12.05
CA LEU A 233 -11.07 -23.97 10.86
C LEU A 233 -11.21 -25.44 10.43
N GLN A 234 -11.44 -26.34 11.39
CA GLN A 234 -11.70 -27.76 11.12
C GLN A 234 -13.14 -28.05 10.68
N SER A 235 -14.04 -27.06 10.74
CA SER A 235 -15.45 -27.20 10.39
C SER A 235 -15.74 -26.71 8.96
N ASP A 236 -16.86 -27.18 8.37
CA ASP A 236 -17.31 -26.72 7.04
C ASP A 236 -17.70 -25.24 7.01
N ALA A 237 -17.93 -24.63 8.17
CA ALA A 237 -18.23 -23.21 8.29
C ALA A 237 -17.03 -22.30 7.91
N ALA A 238 -15.80 -22.85 7.90
CA ALA A 238 -14.60 -22.13 7.48
C ALA A 238 -14.40 -22.10 5.95
N ASN A 239 -15.17 -22.89 5.18
CA ASN A 239 -15.08 -22.88 3.72
C ASN A 239 -15.37 -21.47 3.18
N ALA A 240 -14.49 -20.98 2.32
CA ALA A 240 -14.67 -19.71 1.62
C ALA A 240 -15.33 -19.95 0.26
N PRO A 241 -16.08 -18.96 -0.26
CA PRO A 241 -16.57 -19.00 -1.62
C PRO A 241 -15.41 -19.17 -2.63
N LEU A 242 -15.65 -19.94 -3.67
CA LEU A 242 -14.69 -20.15 -4.75
C LEU A 242 -14.95 -19.17 -5.91
N PRO A 243 -13.92 -18.82 -6.70
CA PRO A 243 -14.10 -17.89 -7.82
C PRO A 243 -15.12 -18.29 -8.88
N ASP A 244 -15.42 -19.59 -9.01
CA ASP A 244 -16.38 -20.16 -9.94
C ASP A 244 -17.80 -20.33 -9.36
N ASP A 245 -18.02 -19.94 -8.10
CA ASP A 245 -19.36 -19.93 -7.51
C ASP A 245 -20.29 -18.99 -8.29
N SER A 246 -21.52 -19.46 -8.54
CA SER A 246 -22.49 -18.78 -9.41
C SER A 246 -22.86 -17.38 -8.93
N CYS A 247 -22.74 -17.10 -7.63
CA CYS A 247 -23.01 -15.80 -7.04
C CYS A 247 -22.07 -14.69 -7.55
N PHE A 248 -20.90 -15.04 -8.09
CA PHE A 248 -19.94 -14.09 -8.64
C PHE A 248 -20.04 -13.88 -10.15
N SER A 249 -20.94 -14.61 -10.84
CA SER A 249 -21.04 -14.61 -12.31
C SER A 249 -21.29 -13.24 -12.95
N ARG A 250 -21.83 -12.28 -12.19
CA ARG A 250 -22.12 -10.91 -12.65
C ARG A 250 -21.09 -9.89 -12.19
N ASN A 251 -20.12 -10.30 -11.38
CA ASN A 251 -19.19 -9.39 -10.73
C ASN A 251 -18.03 -9.02 -11.65
N GLU A 252 -17.50 -7.82 -11.44
CA GLU A 252 -16.33 -7.33 -12.15
C GLU A 252 -15.27 -6.86 -11.15
N VAL A 253 -14.00 -7.02 -11.51
CA VAL A 253 -12.87 -6.61 -10.68
C VAL A 253 -11.90 -5.84 -11.57
N HIS A 254 -11.59 -4.61 -11.16
CA HIS A 254 -10.70 -3.71 -11.86
C HIS A 254 -9.61 -3.26 -10.90
N VAL A 255 -8.35 -3.61 -11.18
CA VAL A 255 -7.21 -2.94 -10.54
C VAL A 255 -7.06 -1.59 -11.25
N ILE A 256 -7.45 -0.51 -10.57
CA ILE A 256 -7.54 0.85 -11.16
C ILE A 256 -6.25 1.64 -10.95
N ALA A 257 -5.48 1.33 -9.91
CA ALA A 257 -4.16 1.89 -9.64
C ALA A 257 -3.27 0.83 -8.96
N SER A 258 -1.96 0.94 -9.16
CA SER A 258 -0.98 0.12 -8.43
C SER A 258 0.39 0.79 -8.31
N ALA A 259 1.22 0.26 -7.40
CA ALA A 259 2.63 0.64 -7.27
C ALA A 259 3.38 0.42 -8.60
N ALA A 260 3.17 -0.73 -9.26
CA ALA A 260 3.75 -1.06 -10.55
C ALA A 260 3.42 0.01 -11.62
N ARG A 261 2.14 0.36 -11.79
CA ARG A 261 1.72 1.38 -12.77
C ARG A 261 2.33 2.75 -12.49
N SER A 262 2.53 3.08 -11.22
CA SER A 262 3.14 4.35 -10.81
C SER A 262 4.64 4.39 -11.14
N LEU A 263 5.35 3.28 -10.93
CA LEU A 263 6.75 3.12 -11.36
C LEU A 263 6.88 3.15 -12.89
N GLU A 264 5.97 2.51 -13.61
CA GLU A 264 5.93 2.52 -15.08
C GLU A 264 5.68 3.94 -15.61
N ALA A 265 4.82 4.73 -14.97
CA ALA A 265 4.60 6.12 -15.33
C ALA A 265 5.86 6.98 -15.14
N ALA A 266 6.57 6.81 -14.03
CA ALA A 266 7.87 7.46 -13.81
C ALA A 266 8.92 7.01 -14.84
N ALA A 267 9.00 5.70 -15.12
CA ALA A 267 9.92 5.15 -16.12
C ALA A 267 9.64 5.71 -17.53
N LYS A 268 8.36 5.86 -17.89
CA LYS A 268 7.94 6.45 -19.16
C LYS A 268 8.39 7.91 -19.27
N LEU A 269 8.17 8.71 -18.23
CA LEU A 269 8.62 10.12 -18.21
C LEU A 269 10.14 10.24 -18.35
N ALA A 270 10.91 9.36 -17.70
CA ALA A 270 12.37 9.32 -17.86
C ALA A 270 12.78 8.98 -19.30
N ALA A 271 12.11 7.99 -19.91
CA ALA A 271 12.36 7.57 -21.29
C ALA A 271 12.07 8.69 -22.31
N GLU A 272 11.02 9.48 -22.09
CA GLU A 272 10.69 10.67 -22.90
C GLU A 272 11.81 11.74 -22.84
N GLN A 273 12.65 11.74 -21.80
CA GLN A 273 13.83 12.60 -21.66
C GLN A 273 15.15 11.93 -22.08
N GLY A 274 15.06 10.76 -22.73
CA GLY A 274 16.21 9.99 -23.22
C GLY A 274 17.01 9.30 -22.11
N LEU A 275 16.43 9.12 -20.93
CA LEU A 275 17.05 8.41 -19.81
C LEU A 275 16.41 7.03 -19.64
N LYS A 276 17.22 5.97 -19.68
CA LYS A 276 16.71 4.61 -19.51
C LYS A 276 16.46 4.32 -18.03
N ALA A 277 15.21 4.02 -17.71
CA ALA A 277 14.81 3.57 -16.39
C ALA A 277 14.85 2.04 -16.28
N HIS A 278 15.25 1.56 -15.10
CA HIS A 278 15.35 0.16 -14.72
C HIS A 278 14.58 -0.05 -13.42
N ILE A 279 13.37 -0.60 -13.54
CA ILE A 279 12.56 -0.95 -12.36
C ILE A 279 13.13 -2.26 -11.79
N LEU A 280 13.64 -2.22 -10.55
CA LEU A 280 14.12 -3.40 -9.85
C LEU A 280 12.96 -4.28 -9.39
N SER A 281 11.96 -3.65 -8.76
CA SER A 281 10.76 -4.29 -8.23
C SER A 281 9.83 -3.22 -7.66
N ASP A 282 8.52 -3.47 -7.70
CA ASP A 282 7.45 -2.72 -7.03
C ASP A 282 7.10 -3.28 -5.64
N SER A 283 7.82 -4.32 -5.21
CA SER A 283 7.53 -5.14 -4.04
C SER A 283 8.72 -5.26 -3.08
N ILE A 284 9.55 -4.24 -2.97
CA ILE A 284 10.70 -4.28 -2.07
C ILE A 284 10.26 -4.03 -0.64
N GLU A 285 10.33 -5.09 0.16
CA GLU A 285 10.07 -5.10 1.60
C GLU A 285 11.37 -5.33 2.40
N GLY A 286 11.31 -5.07 3.70
CA GLY A 286 12.40 -5.29 4.65
C GLY A 286 12.83 -4.02 5.39
N GLU A 287 13.86 -4.15 6.20
CA GLU A 287 14.37 -3.04 7.01
C GLU A 287 15.01 -1.97 6.09
N ALA A 288 14.51 -0.73 6.18
CA ALA A 288 14.81 0.36 5.25
C ALA A 288 16.32 0.59 5.05
N ARG A 289 17.11 0.58 6.13
CA ARG A 289 18.56 0.74 6.10
C ARG A 289 19.30 -0.42 5.42
N GLU A 290 18.78 -1.64 5.50
CA GLU A 290 19.42 -2.80 4.86
C GLU A 290 19.10 -2.85 3.37
N VAL A 291 17.86 -2.51 3.00
CA VAL A 291 17.47 -2.32 1.60
C VAL A 291 18.32 -1.21 0.95
N ALA A 292 18.58 -0.12 1.67
CA ALA A 292 19.44 0.97 1.22
C ALA A 292 20.88 0.51 0.94
N ARG A 293 21.43 -0.40 1.76
CA ARG A 293 22.77 -0.97 1.53
C ARG A 293 22.89 -1.69 0.21
N VAL A 294 21.90 -2.52 -0.10
CA VAL A 294 21.85 -3.26 -1.36
C VAL A 294 21.72 -2.30 -2.54
N HIS A 295 20.85 -1.29 -2.45
CA HIS A 295 20.67 -0.29 -3.51
C HIS A 295 21.92 0.56 -3.72
N GLY A 296 22.58 0.99 -2.64
CA GLY A 296 23.84 1.72 -2.71
C GLY A 296 24.95 0.90 -3.37
N ALA A 297 25.05 -0.39 -3.07
CA ALA A 297 26.01 -1.29 -3.73
C ALA A 297 25.75 -1.40 -5.24
N ILE A 298 24.49 -1.54 -5.67
CA ILE A 298 24.12 -1.57 -7.10
C ILE A 298 24.46 -0.23 -7.77
N ALA A 299 24.10 0.90 -7.14
CA ALA A 299 24.35 2.23 -7.68
C ALA A 299 25.85 2.50 -7.88
N ARG A 300 26.70 2.10 -6.91
CA ARG A 300 28.16 2.17 -7.05
C ARG A 300 28.69 1.27 -8.17
N GLU A 301 28.16 0.07 -8.32
CA GLU A 301 28.58 -0.84 -9.40
C GLU A 301 28.26 -0.25 -10.78
N VAL A 302 27.11 0.39 -10.92
CA VAL A 302 26.75 1.13 -12.14
C VAL A 302 27.69 2.33 -12.36
N ALA A 303 27.95 3.11 -11.30
CA ALA A 303 28.81 4.29 -11.37
C ALA A 303 30.26 3.98 -11.76
N VAL A 304 30.80 2.88 -11.27
CA VAL A 304 32.22 2.51 -11.47
C VAL A 304 32.40 1.62 -12.71
N ASN A 305 31.48 0.68 -12.94
CA ASN A 305 31.68 -0.43 -13.89
C ASN A 305 30.62 -0.50 -15.00
N ASP A 306 29.66 0.43 -15.08
CA ASP A 306 28.59 0.43 -16.08
C ASP A 306 27.83 -0.91 -16.16
N ARG A 307 27.64 -1.56 -15.00
CA ARG A 307 26.88 -2.80 -14.87
C ARG A 307 26.13 -2.84 -13.54
N PRO A 308 25.00 -3.57 -13.43
CA PRO A 308 24.32 -4.31 -14.51
C PRO A 308 23.66 -3.39 -15.55
N PHE A 309 23.68 -2.07 -15.35
CA PHE A 309 23.11 -1.06 -16.26
C PHE A 309 24.20 -0.11 -16.75
N GLN A 310 24.05 0.36 -17.99
CA GLN A 310 24.96 1.34 -18.60
C GLN A 310 24.53 2.76 -18.23
N ARG A 311 25.48 3.64 -17.89
CA ARG A 311 25.17 5.05 -17.65
C ARG A 311 24.85 5.82 -18.94
N PRO A 312 24.06 6.91 -18.86
CA PRO A 312 23.30 7.33 -17.67
C PRO A 312 22.12 6.39 -17.41
N ALA A 313 21.89 6.07 -16.15
CA ALA A 313 20.87 5.10 -15.72
C ALA A 313 19.98 5.68 -14.62
N LEU A 314 18.69 5.35 -14.67
CA LEU A 314 17.76 5.58 -13.57
C LEU A 314 17.32 4.23 -13.02
N ILE A 315 17.61 3.97 -11.76
CA ILE A 315 17.10 2.79 -11.03
C ILE A 315 15.83 3.22 -10.31
N LEU A 316 14.75 2.46 -10.50
CA LEU A 316 13.47 2.68 -9.84
C LEU A 316 13.13 1.46 -8.98
N SER A 317 12.51 1.69 -7.83
CA SER A 317 11.92 0.62 -7.02
C SER A 317 10.76 1.15 -6.19
N GLY A 318 9.82 0.29 -5.87
CA GLY A 318 8.75 0.56 -4.91
C GLY A 318 8.59 -0.56 -3.88
N GLY A 319 7.48 -0.56 -3.18
CA GLY A 319 7.18 -1.46 -2.06
C GLY A 319 7.09 -0.70 -0.74
N GLU A 320 7.02 -1.43 0.37
CA GLU A 320 6.83 -0.86 1.70
C GLU A 320 7.93 -1.39 2.64
N THR A 321 8.97 -0.59 2.88
CA THR A 321 10.00 -0.94 3.88
C THR A 321 9.52 -0.64 5.30
N THR A 322 10.20 -1.18 6.30
CA THR A 322 9.92 -0.91 7.70
C THR A 322 11.14 -0.34 8.41
N VAL A 323 10.88 0.32 9.54
CA VAL A 323 11.91 0.80 10.47
C VAL A 323 11.66 0.17 11.82
N THR A 324 12.60 -0.66 12.29
CA THR A 324 12.50 -1.26 13.62
C THR A 324 13.02 -0.29 14.68
N ILE A 325 12.10 0.43 15.33
CA ILE A 325 12.44 1.40 16.37
C ILE A 325 12.75 0.68 17.68
N THR A 326 13.96 0.89 18.20
CA THR A 326 14.34 0.46 19.56
C THR A 326 14.48 1.65 20.49
N GLY A 327 13.85 1.60 21.67
CA GLY A 327 13.81 2.72 22.61
C GLY A 327 12.84 3.82 22.18
N LYS A 328 13.22 5.09 22.35
CA LYS A 328 12.33 6.25 22.10
C LYS A 328 12.14 6.59 20.61
N GLY A 329 13.07 6.18 19.74
CA GLY A 329 13.12 6.64 18.35
C GLY A 329 13.49 8.12 18.20
N GLY A 330 13.75 8.52 16.95
CA GLY A 330 13.98 9.89 16.52
C GLY A 330 12.87 10.35 15.58
N ARG A 331 13.14 11.38 14.76
CA ARG A 331 12.19 11.92 13.78
C ARG A 331 12.49 11.37 12.39
N GLY A 332 11.46 10.96 11.66
CA GLY A 332 11.57 10.52 10.26
C GLY A 332 10.69 9.33 9.94
N GLY A 333 10.96 8.73 8.78
CA GLY A 333 10.24 7.56 8.28
C GLY A 333 11.14 6.64 7.47
N ARG A 334 10.50 5.67 6.82
CA ARG A 334 11.17 4.59 6.09
C ARG A 334 11.88 5.09 4.84
N ASN A 335 11.36 6.11 4.16
CA ASN A 335 11.97 6.66 2.95
C ASN A 335 13.19 7.53 3.29
N SER A 336 13.08 8.40 4.29
CA SER A 336 14.21 9.17 4.80
C SER A 336 15.25 8.25 5.46
N GLU A 337 14.86 7.20 6.19
CA GLU A 337 15.82 6.24 6.74
C GLU A 337 16.55 5.44 5.64
N PHE A 338 15.83 5.01 4.60
CA PHE A 338 16.43 4.43 3.40
C PHE A 338 17.46 5.38 2.76
N LEU A 339 17.11 6.64 2.56
CA LEU A 339 18.02 7.61 1.93
C LEU A 339 19.25 7.92 2.79
N LEU A 340 19.11 7.99 4.11
CA LEU A 340 20.26 8.22 5.00
C LEU A 340 21.19 7.01 5.00
N GLY A 341 20.62 5.80 4.99
CA GLY A 341 21.39 4.56 4.78
C GLY A 341 22.12 4.55 3.43
N LEU A 342 21.43 4.96 2.35
CA LEU A 342 22.00 5.02 1.01
C LEU A 342 23.10 6.07 0.90
N ALA A 343 22.91 7.25 1.50
CA ALA A 343 23.90 8.32 1.51
C ALA A 343 25.23 7.89 2.16
N LEU A 344 25.19 7.06 3.20
CA LEU A 344 26.38 6.46 3.82
C LEU A 344 27.11 5.51 2.88
N GLU A 345 26.38 4.83 2.01
CA GLU A 345 26.93 3.88 1.04
C GLU A 345 27.55 4.59 -0.18
N ILE A 346 26.97 5.70 -0.63
CA ILE A 346 27.45 6.45 -1.79
C ILE A 346 28.35 7.63 -1.43
N GLU A 347 28.80 7.69 -0.17
CA GLU A 347 29.63 8.80 0.34
C GLU A 347 30.83 9.08 -0.58
N GLY A 348 30.94 10.32 -1.06
CA GLY A 348 32.04 10.78 -1.91
C GLY A 348 31.98 10.30 -3.35
N GLN A 349 30.89 9.64 -3.78
CA GLN A 349 30.69 9.22 -5.17
C GLN A 349 29.96 10.31 -5.95
N ASP A 350 30.68 10.95 -6.87
CA ASP A 350 30.09 11.92 -7.80
C ASP A 350 29.16 11.22 -8.80
N GLY A 351 28.14 11.94 -9.28
CA GLY A 351 27.21 11.46 -10.30
C GLY A 351 26.14 10.47 -9.81
N ILE A 352 26.01 10.24 -8.50
CA ILE A 352 24.90 9.49 -7.91
C ILE A 352 23.98 10.45 -7.15
N HIS A 353 22.72 10.50 -7.57
CA HIS A 353 21.65 11.24 -6.91
C HIS A 353 20.49 10.30 -6.61
N ALA A 354 19.80 10.49 -5.49
CA ALA A 354 18.73 9.64 -5.04
C ALA A 354 17.56 10.43 -4.47
N PHE A 355 16.39 9.82 -4.58
CA PHE A 355 15.12 10.31 -4.07
C PHE A 355 14.31 9.11 -3.60
N ALA A 356 13.59 9.28 -2.50
CA ALA A 356 12.63 8.33 -1.99
C ALA A 356 11.51 9.11 -1.33
N ALA A 357 10.26 8.73 -1.62
CA ALA A 357 9.10 9.34 -0.99
C ALA A 357 7.91 8.38 -0.94
N ASP A 358 7.11 8.51 0.13
CA ASP A 358 5.79 7.89 0.23
C ASP A 358 4.82 8.63 -0.71
N THR A 359 4.08 7.87 -1.52
CA THR A 359 3.11 8.44 -2.45
C THR A 359 1.91 9.07 -1.76
N ASP A 360 1.67 8.83 -0.47
CA ASP A 360 0.63 9.52 0.30
C ASP A 360 1.00 10.93 0.78
N GLY A 361 2.28 11.27 0.68
CA GLY A 361 2.82 12.57 1.06
C GLY A 361 3.42 12.63 2.46
N ILE A 362 3.39 11.54 3.24
CA ILE A 362 3.85 11.48 4.64
C ILE A 362 4.77 10.28 4.90
N ASP A 363 5.98 10.54 5.38
CA ASP A 363 7.00 9.55 5.72
C ASP A 363 7.27 9.54 7.22
N GLY A 364 6.48 8.76 7.94
CA GLY A 364 6.65 8.52 9.37
C GLY A 364 6.07 9.63 10.25
N SER A 365 6.92 10.33 11.00
CA SER A 365 6.48 11.19 12.12
C SER A 365 6.26 12.67 11.80
N GLU A 366 6.71 13.16 10.65
CA GLU A 366 6.72 14.59 10.30
C GLU A 366 5.80 14.89 9.09
N ASP A 367 6.01 16.02 8.41
CA ASP A 367 5.19 16.51 7.30
C ASP A 367 5.80 16.26 5.90
N ASN A 368 6.93 15.56 5.84
CA ASN A 368 7.62 15.26 4.60
C ASN A 368 7.11 13.96 3.99
N ALA A 369 7.10 13.87 2.66
CA ALA A 369 6.92 12.60 1.96
C ALA A 369 8.21 11.79 1.91
N GLY A 370 9.37 12.45 2.07
CA GLY A 370 10.68 11.82 1.97
C GLY A 370 11.79 12.86 1.87
N ALA A 371 12.85 12.57 1.11
CA ALA A 371 14.00 13.47 0.98
C ALA A 371 14.77 13.26 -0.34
N PHE A 372 15.83 14.05 -0.53
CA PHE A 372 16.84 13.88 -1.56
C PHE A 372 18.19 13.49 -0.94
N ALA A 373 18.99 12.68 -1.63
CA ALA A 373 20.35 12.36 -1.22
C ALA A 373 21.29 12.34 -2.43
N ASP A 374 22.57 12.59 -2.21
CA ASP A 374 23.63 12.44 -3.20
C ASP A 374 24.96 12.06 -2.51
N GLY A 375 26.01 11.83 -3.30
CA GLY A 375 27.34 11.52 -2.77
C GLY A 375 27.92 12.58 -1.83
N SER A 376 27.40 13.82 -1.85
CA SER A 376 27.84 14.90 -0.97
C SER A 376 27.09 14.96 0.37
N THR A 377 25.90 14.36 0.49
CA THR A 377 25.02 14.47 1.67
C THR A 377 25.75 14.25 2.99
N VAL A 378 26.59 13.21 3.08
CA VAL A 378 27.35 12.90 4.30
C VAL A 378 28.36 14.00 4.65
N SER A 379 29.05 14.57 3.66
CA SER A 379 29.99 15.67 3.88
C SER A 379 29.26 16.94 4.36
N ARG A 380 28.09 17.25 3.79
CA ARG A 380 27.24 18.38 4.20
C ARG A 380 26.74 18.22 5.64
N LEU A 381 26.32 17.02 6.03
CA LEU A 381 25.93 16.72 7.41
C LEU A 381 27.08 16.95 8.39
N ARG A 382 28.27 16.43 8.07
CA ARG A 382 29.45 16.63 8.93
C ARG A 382 29.86 18.10 9.01
N ALA A 383 29.77 18.85 7.91
CA ALA A 383 30.01 20.29 7.90
C ALA A 383 28.99 21.06 8.78
N ALA A 384 27.75 20.56 8.85
CA ALA A 384 26.72 21.03 9.77
C ALA A 384 26.85 20.47 11.20
N SER A 385 27.98 19.81 11.54
CA SER A 385 28.25 19.22 12.87
C SER A 385 27.30 18.07 13.27
N HIS A 386 26.74 17.36 12.28
CA HIS A 386 25.92 16.18 12.48
C HIS A 386 26.67 14.90 12.09
N ASP A 387 26.59 13.84 12.91
CA ASP A 387 27.10 12.51 12.55
C ASP A 387 25.96 11.67 11.95
N PRO A 388 26.00 11.36 10.63
CA PRO A 388 24.95 10.60 9.96
C PRO A 388 24.77 9.19 10.53
N LYS A 389 25.83 8.55 11.04
CA LYS A 389 25.72 7.20 11.63
C LYS A 389 24.98 7.25 12.95
N VAL A 390 25.19 8.31 13.74
CA VAL A 390 24.47 8.53 15.00
C VAL A 390 23.00 8.87 14.74
N LEU A 391 22.72 9.72 13.75
CA LEU A 391 21.35 10.06 13.36
C LEU A 391 20.60 8.80 12.86
N LEU A 392 21.21 7.99 12.00
CA LEU A 392 20.63 6.73 11.54
C LEU A 392 20.39 5.75 12.69
N ALA A 393 21.36 5.58 13.58
CA ALA A 393 21.23 4.70 14.75
C ALA A 393 20.12 5.16 15.73
N ARG A 394 19.79 6.45 15.74
CA ARG A 394 18.73 7.03 16.56
C ARG A 394 17.40 7.16 15.84
N HIS A 395 17.29 6.70 14.59
CA HIS A 395 16.11 6.89 13.74
C HIS A 395 15.73 8.36 13.57
N ASP A 396 16.73 9.25 13.47
CA ASP A 396 16.55 10.69 13.27
C ASP A 396 16.95 11.10 11.84
N SER A 397 16.35 10.42 10.87
CA SER A 397 16.62 10.65 9.45
C SER A 397 16.02 11.96 8.95
N TRP A 398 14.89 12.41 9.51
CA TRP A 398 14.35 13.75 9.24
C TRP A 398 15.34 14.83 9.67
N GLY A 399 15.87 14.74 10.90
CA GLY A 399 16.84 15.71 11.41
C GLY A 399 18.10 15.80 10.55
N ALA A 400 18.51 14.70 9.92
CA ALA A 400 19.59 14.70 8.96
C ALA A 400 19.26 15.57 7.73
N PHE A 401 18.16 15.26 7.03
CA PHE A 401 17.85 15.95 5.77
C PHE A 401 17.39 17.40 5.98
N ASP A 402 16.77 17.71 7.11
CA ASP A 402 16.41 19.08 7.49
C ASP A 402 17.67 19.94 7.66
N ALA A 403 18.69 19.43 8.37
CA ALA A 403 19.95 20.12 8.62
C ALA A 403 20.71 20.51 7.33
N VAL A 404 20.42 19.85 6.20
CA VAL A 404 21.06 20.12 4.91
C VAL A 404 20.09 20.59 3.81
N GLY A 405 18.84 20.88 4.15
CA GLY A 405 17.84 21.43 3.24
C GLY A 405 17.37 20.48 2.14
N ASP A 406 17.32 19.18 2.42
CA ASP A 406 17.02 18.11 1.45
C ASP A 406 15.68 17.41 1.70
N ILE A 407 14.86 17.91 2.62
CA ILE A 407 13.51 17.41 2.85
C ILE A 407 12.63 17.64 1.61
N TYR A 408 11.80 16.64 1.29
CA TYR A 408 10.74 16.77 0.29
C TYR A 408 9.36 16.66 0.95
N ALA A 409 8.63 17.77 0.96
CA ALA A 409 7.31 17.89 1.56
C ALA A 409 6.30 18.45 0.52
N PRO A 410 5.71 17.61 -0.34
CA PRO A 410 4.72 18.04 -1.34
C PRO A 410 3.34 18.32 -0.71
N GLY A 411 3.14 17.96 0.56
CA GLY A 411 1.82 17.89 1.18
C GLY A 411 1.07 16.61 0.80
N PRO A 412 -0.19 16.46 1.26
CA PRO A 412 -0.99 15.27 0.98
C PRO A 412 -1.30 15.16 -0.51
N THR A 413 -1.08 13.98 -1.07
CA THR A 413 -1.30 13.71 -2.51
C THR A 413 -2.72 13.21 -2.82
N GLY A 414 -3.41 12.66 -1.82
CA GLY A 414 -4.74 12.06 -1.98
C GLY A 414 -4.75 10.65 -2.56
N THR A 415 -3.60 9.99 -2.69
CA THR A 415 -3.48 8.58 -3.10
C THR A 415 -2.45 7.85 -2.25
N ASN A 416 -2.42 6.51 -2.26
CA ASN A 416 -1.37 5.73 -1.62
C ASN A 416 -1.15 4.42 -2.38
N VAL A 417 0.03 4.30 -2.98
CA VAL A 417 0.55 3.10 -3.68
C VAL A 417 1.98 2.81 -3.22
N ASN A 418 2.24 3.02 -1.92
CA ASN A 418 3.51 2.85 -1.23
C ASN A 418 4.64 3.80 -1.68
N ASP A 419 5.89 3.35 -1.58
CA ASP A 419 7.08 4.16 -1.80
C ASP A 419 7.45 4.24 -3.29
N LEU A 420 7.90 5.43 -3.71
CA LEU A 420 8.67 5.62 -4.94
C LEU A 420 10.12 5.90 -4.56
N ARG A 421 11.05 5.04 -4.96
CA ARG A 421 12.49 5.26 -4.82
C ARG A 421 13.15 5.33 -6.19
N ALA A 422 14.00 6.33 -6.37
CA ALA A 422 14.68 6.63 -7.62
C ALA A 422 16.16 6.94 -7.36
N ILE A 423 17.06 6.30 -8.11
CA ILE A 423 18.51 6.55 -8.05
C ILE A 423 18.98 6.85 -9.46
N LEU A 424 19.42 8.08 -9.68
CA LEU A 424 20.02 8.56 -10.92
C LEU A 424 21.53 8.38 -10.85
N ILE A 425 22.11 7.73 -11.85
CA ILE A 425 23.56 7.59 -12.04
C ILE A 425 23.93 8.22 -13.39
N THR A 426 24.75 9.26 -13.38
CA THR A 426 25.14 10.06 -14.57
C THR A 426 26.53 9.76 -15.11
#